data_AF-A0A947Y862-F1
#
_entry.id   AF-A0A947Y862-F1
#
_cell.length_a   1.000
_cell.length_b   1.000
_cell.length_c   1.000
_cell.angle_alpha   90.00
_cell.angle_beta   90.00
_cell.angle_gamma   90.00
#
_symmetry.space_group_name_H-M   'P 1'
#
loop_
_entity.id
_entity.type
_entity.pdbx_description
1 polymer ?
#
loop_
_entity_poly.entity_id
_entity_poly.type
_entity_poly.pdbx_seq_one_letter_code
_entity_poly.pdbx_strand_id
1 'polypeptide(L)'
;MADLSGFQQYYRLADALIEGATKGDLAECARLLALNLAHYQGKFGVVPLVDTLADLGASETNDEQAVLLRDGMEILVGVLGSVMSGLGEEKH
;
A
#
# COMPACT_ATOMS: atom_id res chain seq x y z
N MET A 1 -21.51 -7.84 -5.00
CA MET A 1 -20.69 -6.61 -4.98
C MET A 1 -20.22 -6.34 -3.57
N ALA A 2 -18.90 -6.36 -3.33
CA ALA A 2 -18.31 -6.12 -2.02
C ALA A 2 -18.50 -4.66 -1.54
N ASP A 3 -18.46 -4.44 -0.22
CA ASP A 3 -18.36 -3.09 0.34
C ASP A 3 -16.93 -2.55 0.16
N LEU A 4 -16.81 -1.44 -0.57
CA LEU A 4 -15.54 -0.77 -0.87
C LEU A 4 -15.33 0.50 -0.05
N SER A 5 -16.20 0.81 0.92
CA SER A 5 -16.14 2.05 1.70
C SER A 5 -14.79 2.26 2.40
N GLY A 6 -14.24 1.21 3.02
CA GLY A 6 -12.94 1.24 3.69
C GLY A 6 -11.78 1.44 2.71
N PHE A 7 -11.81 0.76 1.57
CA PHE A 7 -10.83 0.99 0.50
C PHE A 7 -10.87 2.44 0.02
N GLN A 8 -12.05 2.97 -0.29
CA GLN A 8 -12.21 4.36 -0.75
C GLN A 8 -11.72 5.38 0.29
N GLN A 9 -11.87 5.10 1.58
CA GLN A 9 -11.36 5.96 2.64
C GLN A 9 -9.83 6.00 2.65
N TYR A 10 -9.18 4.83 2.66
CA TYR A 10 -7.71 4.76 2.63
C TYR A 10 -7.14 5.26 1.31
N TYR A 11 -7.81 5.03 0.19
CA TYR A 11 -7.41 5.55 -1.12
C TYR A 11 -7.36 7.08 -1.11
N ARG A 12 -8.42 7.76 -0.62
CA ARG A 12 -8.42 9.23 -0.49
C ARG A 12 -7.34 9.74 0.45
N LEU A 13 -7.04 9.02 1.52
CA LEU A 13 -5.97 9.38 2.45
C LEU A 13 -4.58 9.20 1.81
N ALA A 14 -4.39 8.14 1.02
CA ALA A 14 -3.19 7.93 0.24
C ALA A 14 -2.97 9.07 -0.77
N ASP A 15 -4.01 9.48 -1.50
CA ASP A 15 -3.94 10.63 -2.41
C ASP A 15 -3.51 11.90 -1.68
N ALA A 16 -4.12 12.21 -0.53
CA ALA A 16 -3.76 13.39 0.26
C ALA A 16 -2.30 13.36 0.76
N LEU A 17 -1.79 12.20 1.17
CA LEU A 17 -0.39 12.04 1.55
C LEU A 17 0.54 12.18 0.34
N ILE A 18 0.20 11.57 -0.80
CA ILE A 18 0.98 11.66 -2.04
C ILE A 18 1.07 13.11 -2.53
N GLU A 19 -0.02 13.87 -2.46
CA GLU A 19 -0.03 15.29 -2.81
C GLU A 19 0.88 16.13 -1.90
N GLY A 20 0.97 15.77 -0.62
CA GLY A 20 1.83 16.45 0.36
C GLY A 20 3.29 15.96 0.37
N ALA A 21 3.60 14.83 -0.27
CA ALA A 21 4.89 14.18 -0.22
C ALA A 21 5.91 14.82 -1.19
N THR A 22 7.17 14.88 -0.76
CA THR A 22 8.26 15.21 -1.67
C THR A 22 8.61 14.00 -2.54
N LYS A 23 9.37 14.24 -3.62
CA LYS A 23 9.95 13.13 -4.42
C LYS A 23 10.85 12.22 -3.58
N GLY A 24 11.51 12.76 -2.55
CA GLY A 24 12.33 12.00 -1.62
C GLY A 24 11.48 11.03 -0.80
N ASP A 25 10.38 11.53 -0.23
CA ASP A 25 9.44 10.74 0.58
C ASP A 25 8.83 9.61 -0.23
N LEU A 26 8.36 9.89 -1.45
CA LEU A 26 7.82 8.87 -2.34
C LEU A 26 8.86 7.81 -2.71
N ALA A 27 10.10 8.22 -2.98
CA ALA A 27 11.18 7.30 -3.29
C ALA A 27 11.56 6.43 -2.08
N GLU A 28 11.54 6.97 -0.87
CA GLU A 28 11.80 6.24 0.36
C GLU A 28 10.67 5.27 0.70
N CYS A 29 9.42 5.72 0.62
CA CYS A 29 8.24 4.88 0.76
C CYS A 29 8.31 3.68 -0.21
N ALA A 30 8.62 3.93 -1.48
CA ALA A 30 8.77 2.86 -2.47
C ALA A 30 9.89 1.87 -2.13
N ARG A 31 11.05 2.35 -1.63
CA ARG A 31 12.14 1.49 -1.17
C ARG A 31 11.71 0.61 0.01
N LEU A 32 11.02 1.18 0.99
CA LEU A 32 10.52 0.44 2.15
C LEU A 32 9.50 -0.63 1.74
N LEU A 33 8.57 -0.30 0.84
CA LEU A 33 7.60 -1.26 0.31
C LEU A 33 8.28 -2.40 -0.46
N ALA A 34 9.29 -2.11 -1.27
CA ALA A 34 10.06 -3.13 -1.98
C ALA A 34 10.82 -4.06 -1.02
N LEU A 35 11.42 -3.51 0.05
CA LEU A 35 12.09 -4.29 1.08
C LEU A 35 11.11 -5.18 1.86
N ASN A 36 9.92 -4.65 2.20
CA ASN A 36 8.86 -5.42 2.85
C ASN A 36 8.40 -6.58 1.97
N LEU A 37 8.20 -6.34 0.67
CA LEU A 37 7.83 -7.39 -0.29
C LEU A 37 8.91 -8.46 -0.41
N ALA A 38 10.18 -8.06 -0.55
CA ALA A 38 11.29 -9.01 -0.63
C ALA A 38 11.44 -9.84 0.65
N HIS A 39 11.28 -9.22 1.82
CA HIS A 39 11.29 -9.93 3.10
C HIS A 39 10.15 -10.94 3.19
N TYR A 40 8.93 -10.54 2.81
CA TYR A 40 7.77 -11.43 2.81
C TYR A 40 7.99 -12.61 1.85
N GLN A 41 8.46 -12.36 0.63
CA GLN A 41 8.72 -13.41 -0.35
C GLN A 41 9.82 -14.38 0.09
N GLY A 42 10.87 -13.89 0.74
CA GLY A 42 11.91 -14.74 1.32
C GLY A 42 11.38 -15.67 2.42
N LYS A 43 10.31 -15.27 3.12
CA LYS A 43 9.73 -16.04 4.22
C LYS A 43 8.59 -16.97 3.80
N PHE A 44 7.79 -16.56 2.81
CA PHE A 44 6.53 -17.23 2.45
C PHE A 44 6.44 -17.69 0.98
N GLY A 45 7.44 -17.37 0.16
CA GLY A 45 7.47 -17.72 -1.27
C GLY A 45 6.95 -16.61 -2.19
N VAL A 46 6.89 -16.91 -3.49
CA VAL A 46 6.52 -15.94 -4.52
C VAL A 46 5.04 -15.57 -4.39
N VAL A 47 4.74 -14.27 -4.45
CA VAL A 47 3.37 -13.76 -4.57
C VAL A 47 2.96 -13.84 -6.05
N PRO A 48 1.92 -14.61 -6.44
CA PRO A 48 1.48 -14.72 -7.83
C PRO A 48 0.73 -13.45 -8.26
N LEU A 49 1.50 -12.39 -8.55
CA LEU A 49 1.00 -11.04 -8.85
C LEU A 49 0.05 -11.00 -10.06
N VAL A 50 0.24 -11.89 -11.04
CA VAL A 50 -0.55 -11.96 -12.28
C VAL A 50 -2.00 -12.34 -12.00
N ASP A 51 -2.22 -13.30 -11.10
CA ASP A 51 -3.56 -13.74 -10.73
C ASP A 51 -4.26 -12.63 -9.92
N THR A 52 -3.53 -11.98 -9.02
CA THR A 52 -4.01 -10.83 -8.23
C THR A 52 -4.41 -9.61 -9.09
N LEU A 53 -3.68 -9.32 -10.17
CA LEU A 53 -3.99 -8.21 -11.08
C LEU A 53 -5.12 -8.55 -12.06
N ALA A 54 -5.21 -9.80 -12.51
CA ALA A 54 -6.32 -10.28 -13.34
C ALA A 54 -7.65 -10.22 -12.57
N ASP A 55 -7.60 -10.54 -11.27
CA ASP A 55 -8.71 -10.43 -10.33
C ASP A 55 -9.21 -8.98 -10.13
N LEU A 56 -8.30 -8.00 -10.14
CA LEU A 56 -8.65 -6.57 -10.07
C LEU A 56 -9.31 -6.04 -11.35
N GLY A 57 -9.12 -6.72 -12.49
CA GLY A 57 -9.77 -6.41 -13.76
C GLY A 57 -11.14 -7.04 -13.95
N ALA A 58 -11.64 -7.82 -12.97
CA ALA A 58 -12.97 -8.42 -13.01
C ALA A 58 -14.06 -7.35 -12.92
N SER A 59 -15.18 -7.55 -13.62
CA SER A 59 -16.29 -6.58 -13.68
C SER A 59 -16.97 -6.33 -12.32
N GLU A 60 -16.75 -7.20 -11.33
CA GLU A 60 -17.20 -7.01 -9.95
C GLU A 60 -16.10 -7.45 -8.97
N THR A 61 -15.78 -6.58 -8.02
CA THR A 61 -14.86 -6.88 -6.92
C THR A 61 -15.55 -7.79 -5.91
N ASN A 62 -14.94 -8.93 -5.60
CA ASN A 62 -15.38 -9.83 -4.53
C ASN A 62 -14.83 -9.38 -3.16
N ASP A 63 -15.27 -10.01 -2.07
CA ASP A 63 -14.91 -9.59 -0.71
C ASP A 63 -13.41 -9.75 -0.42
N GLU A 64 -12.76 -10.79 -0.94
CA GLU A 64 -11.32 -11.02 -0.76
C GLU A 64 -10.50 -9.94 -1.49
N GLN A 65 -10.89 -9.57 -2.70
CA GLN A 65 -10.30 -8.49 -3.46
C GLN A 65 -10.53 -7.13 -2.80
N ALA A 66 -11.71 -6.90 -2.21
CA ALA A 66 -12.01 -5.68 -1.47
C ALA A 66 -11.12 -5.54 -0.22
N VAL A 67 -10.91 -6.64 0.51
CA VAL A 67 -9.98 -6.69 1.64
C VAL A 67 -8.56 -6.41 1.18
N LEU A 68 -8.10 -7.06 0.11
CA LEU A 68 -6.76 -6.83 -0.44
C LEU A 68 -6.54 -5.37 -0.84
N LEU A 69 -7.52 -4.76 -1.52
CA LEU A 69 -7.47 -3.36 -1.91
C LEU A 69 -7.38 -2.43 -0.71
N ARG A 70 -8.23 -2.66 0.30
CA ARG A 70 -8.21 -1.89 1.55
C ARG A 70 -6.85 -2.01 2.24
N ASP A 71 -6.37 -3.24 2.45
CA ASP A 71 -5.15 -3.51 3.19
C ASP A 71 -3.92 -2.97 2.46
N GLY A 72 -3.89 -3.07 1.14
CA GLY A 72 -2.83 -2.48 0.31
C GLY A 72 -2.75 -0.95 0.45
N MET A 73 -3.89 -0.26 0.46
CA MET A 73 -3.94 1.19 0.67
C MET A 73 -3.60 1.58 2.11
N GLU A 74 -4.04 0.81 3.10
CA GLU A 74 -3.69 1.02 4.50
C GLU A 74 -2.17 0.91 4.73
N ILE A 75 -1.52 -0.10 4.13
CA ILE A 75 -0.06 -0.25 4.18
C ILE A 75 0.63 0.96 3.54
N LEU A 76 0.18 1.42 2.38
CA LEU A 76 0.74 2.59 1.71
C LEU A 76 0.64 3.83 2.61
N VAL A 77 -0.54 4.10 3.17
CA VAL A 77 -0.78 5.21 4.09
C VAL A 77 0.15 5.13 5.30
N GLY A 78 0.28 3.96 5.91
CA GLY A 78 1.15 3.76 7.08
C GLY A 78 2.62 4.02 6.79
N VAL A 79 3.14 3.48 5.67
CA VAL A 79 4.54 3.65 5.29
C VAL A 79 4.83 5.10 4.88
N LEU A 80 4.01 5.68 4.00
CA LEU A 80 4.21 7.05 3.52
C LEU A 80 4.04 8.06 4.67
N GLY A 81 3.02 7.90 5.51
CA GLY A 81 2.83 8.74 6.69
C GLY A 81 3.99 8.67 7.67
N SER A 82 4.62 7.50 7.83
CA SER A 82 5.82 7.34 8.66
C SER A 82 7.04 8.05 8.08
N VAL A 83 7.26 7.94 6.76
CA VAL A 83 8.34 8.64 6.06
C VAL A 83 8.16 10.15 6.18
N MET A 84 6.96 10.66 5.88
CA MET A 84 6.66 12.10 5.95
C MET A 84 6.73 12.67 7.37
N SER A 85 6.47 11.84 8.38
CA SER A 85 6.60 12.22 9.80
C SER A 85 8.02 12.10 10.34
N GLY A 86 8.98 11.69 9.50
CA GLY A 86 10.40 11.63 9.85
C GLY A 86 10.77 10.48 10.80
N LEU A 87 10.20 9.27 10.61
CA LEU A 87 10.57 8.09 11.40
C LEU A 87 12.04 7.69 11.09
N GLY A 88 12.97 8.35 11.78
CA GLY A 88 14.41 8.28 11.56
C GLY A 88 15.19 9.52 12.02
N GLU A 89 14.53 10.67 12.22
CA GLU A 89 15.11 11.80 12.95
C GLU A 89 15.00 11.54 14.45
N GLU A 90 15.77 10.57 14.97
CA GLU A 90 16.21 10.68 16.35
C GLU A 90 16.99 12.00 16.46
N LYS A 91 16.34 12.99 17.06
CA LYS A 91 17.01 14.21 17.54
C LYS A 91 18.12 13.75 18.49
N HIS A 92 19.35 13.69 17.99
CA HIS A 92 20.57 13.56 18.78
C HIS A 92 21.30 14.90 18.77
#